data_AF-A0A1Q6LBY4-F1
#
_entry.id   AF-A0A1Q6LBY4-F1
#
_cell.length_a   1.000
_cell.length_b   1.000
_cell.length_c   1.000
_cell.angle_alpha   90.00
_cell.angle_beta   90.00
_cell.angle_gamma   90.00
#
_symmetry.space_group_name_H-M   'P 1'
#
loop_
_entity.id
_entity.type
_entity.pdbx_description
1 polymer ?
#
loop_
_entity_poly.entity_id
_entity_poly.type
_entity_poly.pdbx_seq_one_letter_code
_entity_poly.pdbx_strand_id
1 'polypeptide(L)'
;MNESFSEELKKELVKQAVKSLKDPFKMLTVKDVAKDLYMGENKTNEIFNRADFPSVNIGKTRKIQKIAYILWKMEKRIDVI
;
A
#
# COMPACT_ATOMS: atom_id res chain seq x y z
N MET A 1 -0.89 13.94 20.92
CA MET A 1 -1.15 12.48 20.93
C MET A 1 0.20 11.81 21.06
N ASN A 2 0.42 10.98 22.08
CA ASN A 2 1.74 10.36 22.32
C ASN A 2 2.12 9.48 21.13
N GLU A 3 3.31 9.70 20.57
CA GLU A 3 3.85 8.98 19.40
C GLU A 3 3.86 7.46 19.63
N SER A 4 4.13 7.03 20.87
CA SER A 4 4.05 5.64 21.33
C SER A 4 2.68 4.98 21.13
N PHE A 5 1.58 5.73 21.32
CA PHE A 5 0.22 5.19 21.17
C PHE A 5 -0.15 4.99 19.70
N SER A 6 0.33 5.87 18.81
CA SER A 6 0.12 5.75 17.37
C SER A 6 0.81 4.50 16.80
N GLU A 7 2.05 4.23 17.23
CA GLU A 7 2.81 3.06 16.78
C GLU A 7 2.21 1.73 17.25
N GLU A 8 1.67 1.69 18.47
CA GLU A 8 0.99 0.50 18.99
C GLU A 8 -0.30 0.19 18.22
N LEU A 9 -1.06 1.25 17.88
CA LEU A 9 -2.26 1.14 17.06
C LEU A 9 -1.95 0.66 15.63
N LYS A 10 -0.86 1.17 15.01
CA LYS A 10 -0.38 0.69 13.70
C LYS A 10 0.00 -0.79 13.75
N LYS A 11 0.74 -1.22 14.77
CA LYS A 11 1.11 -2.64 14.95
C LYS A 11 -0.11 -3.55 15.09
N GLU A 12 -1.12 -3.11 15.81
CA GLU A 12 -2.35 -3.88 15.98
C GLU A 12 -3.16 -3.97 14.67
N LEU A 13 -3.28 -2.86 13.93
CA LEU A 13 -3.90 -2.85 12.61
C LEU A 13 -3.18 -3.78 11.62
N VAL A 14 -1.84 -3.79 11.62
CA VAL A 14 -1.04 -4.70 10.80
C VAL A 14 -1.33 -6.16 11.19
N LYS A 15 -1.34 -6.51 12.48
CA LYS A 15 -1.64 -7.86 12.95
C LYS A 15 -3.04 -8.32 12.51
N GLN A 16 -4.04 -7.44 12.63
CA GLN A 16 -5.41 -7.76 12.20
C GLN A 16 -5.53 -7.87 10.68
N ALA A 17 -4.85 -7.02 9.92
CA ALA A 17 -4.80 -7.10 8.47
C ALA A 17 -4.16 -8.42 8.00
N VAL A 18 -3.06 -8.85 8.61
CA VAL A 18 -2.42 -10.15 8.30
C VAL A 18 -3.36 -11.32 8.60
N LYS A 19 -4.08 -11.28 9.72
CA LYS A 19 -5.02 -12.36 10.10
C LYS A 19 -6.27 -12.44 9.21
N SER A 20 -6.74 -11.30 8.70
CA SER A 20 -8.01 -11.21 7.94
C SER A 20 -7.83 -11.33 6.43
N LEU A 21 -6.67 -10.96 5.88
CA LEU A 21 -6.39 -11.04 4.46
C LEU A 21 -6.04 -12.47 4.06
N LYS A 22 -6.67 -12.96 2.97
CA LYS A 22 -6.38 -14.28 2.40
C LYS A 22 -4.90 -14.46 2.00
N ASP A 23 -4.27 -13.40 1.48
CA ASP A 23 -2.86 -13.39 1.05
C ASP A 23 -2.21 -12.00 1.27
N PRO A 24 -1.81 -11.66 2.51
CA PRO A 24 -1.30 -10.32 2.84
C PRO A 24 0.05 -10.00 2.17
N PHE A 25 0.85 -11.04 1.87
CA PHE A 25 2.17 -10.90 1.24
C PHE A 25 2.14 -11.03 -0.28
N LYS A 26 0.94 -11.10 -0.89
CA LYS A 26 0.81 -11.16 -2.34
C LYS A 26 1.43 -9.93 -2.99
N MET A 27 2.23 -10.15 -4.03
CA MET A 27 2.75 -9.06 -4.86
C MET A 27 1.69 -8.58 -5.85
N LEU A 28 1.39 -7.29 -5.80
CA LEU A 28 0.50 -6.59 -6.73
C LEU A 28 1.35 -5.91 -7.81
N THR A 29 0.91 -6.04 -9.06
CA THR A 29 1.50 -5.34 -10.20
C THR A 29 0.93 -3.93 -10.32
N VAL A 30 1.53 -3.11 -11.18
CA VAL A 30 0.96 -1.80 -11.58
C VAL A 30 -0.48 -1.96 -12.07
N LYS A 31 -0.80 -3.03 -12.81
CA LYS A 31 -2.16 -3.30 -13.31
C LYS A 31 -3.16 -3.60 -12.20
N ASP A 32 -2.75 -4.38 -11.19
CA ASP A 32 -3.60 -4.69 -10.05
C ASP A 32 -3.95 -3.41 -9.26
N VAL A 33 -2.95 -2.55 -9.05
CA VAL A 33 -3.13 -1.26 -8.36
C VAL A 33 -3.96 -0.29 -9.20
N ALA A 34 -3.72 -0.23 -10.51
CA ALA A 34 -4.50 0.61 -11.43
C ALA A 34 -5.99 0.24 -11.41
N LYS A 35 -6.29 -1.07 -11.44
CA LYS A 35 -7.66 -1.58 -11.31
C LYS A 35 -8.27 -1.23 -9.96
N ASP A 36 -7.54 -1.39 -8.86
CA ASP A 36 -8.04 -1.11 -7.51
C ASP A 36 -8.28 0.39 -7.23
N LEU A 37 -7.47 1.27 -7.83
CA LEU A 37 -7.62 2.72 -7.73
C LEU A 37 -8.54 3.33 -8.79
N TYR A 38 -9.09 2.53 -9.71
CA TYR A 38 -9.81 3.01 -10.89
C TYR A 38 -9.03 4.08 -11.68
N MET A 39 -7.73 3.82 -11.89
CA MET A 39 -6.80 4.69 -12.61
C MET A 39 -6.26 4.03 -13.87
N GLY A 40 -5.87 4.85 -14.86
CA GLY A 40 -5.10 4.38 -16.00
C GLY A 40 -3.68 4.01 -15.63
N GLU A 41 -3.09 3.00 -16.30
CA GLU A 41 -1.76 2.48 -15.99
C GLU A 41 -0.65 3.56 -16.00
N ASN A 42 -0.76 4.58 -16.86
CA ASN A 42 0.20 5.69 -16.91
C ASN A 42 0.25 6.46 -15.58
N LYS A 43 -0.91 6.85 -15.06
CA LYS A 43 -1.01 7.58 -13.79
C LYS A 43 -0.62 6.70 -12.59
N THR A 44 -0.90 5.40 -12.67
CA THR A 44 -0.44 4.45 -11.66
C THR A 44 1.09 4.28 -11.72
N ASN A 45 1.70 4.27 -12.89
CA ASN A 45 3.16 4.24 -13.01
C ASN A 45 3.83 5.47 -12.38
N GLU A 46 3.18 6.64 -12.42
CA GLU A 46 3.63 7.82 -11.68
C GLU A 46 3.60 7.58 -10.16
N ILE A 47 2.55 6.94 -9.63
CA ILE A 47 2.50 6.54 -8.21
C ILE A 47 3.66 5.62 -7.86
N PHE A 48 3.96 4.63 -8.70
CA PHE A 48 5.09 3.71 -8.51
C PHE A 48 6.48 4.38 -8.62
N ASN A 49 6.57 5.62 -9.08
CA ASN A 49 7.80 6.42 -9.08
C ASN A 49 7.94 7.30 -7.83
N ARG A 50 6.90 7.43 -7.00
CA ARG A 50 6.95 8.30 -5.83
C ARG A 50 7.83 7.71 -4.74
N ALA A 51 8.57 8.58 -4.06
CA ALA A 51 9.43 8.20 -2.94
C ALA A 51 8.66 7.61 -1.74
N ASP A 52 7.38 7.99 -1.57
CA ASP A 52 6.53 7.53 -0.48
C ASP A 52 5.76 6.25 -0.80
N PHE A 53 5.81 5.75 -2.04
CA PHE A 53 5.12 4.54 -2.44
C PHE A 53 6.05 3.33 -2.29
N PRO A 54 5.73 2.34 -1.43
CA PRO A 54 6.64 1.26 -1.05
C PRO A 54 6.69 0.15 -2.10
N SER A 55 7.02 0.50 -3.35
CA SER A 55 7.20 -0.45 -4.44
C SER A 55 8.62 -1.01 -4.48
N VAL A 56 8.73 -2.22 -5.02
CA VAL A 56 10.00 -2.90 -5.27
C VAL A 56 10.10 -3.28 -6.74
N ASN A 57 11.30 -3.19 -7.29
CA ASN A 57 11.55 -3.64 -8.65
C ASN A 57 12.08 -5.08 -8.62
N ILE A 58 11.32 -6.02 -9.18
CA ILE A 58 11.71 -7.43 -9.28
C ILE A 58 11.92 -7.75 -10.75
N GLY A 59 13.18 -7.82 -11.16
CA GLY A 59 13.56 -7.93 -12.57
C GLY A 59 13.19 -6.67 -13.33
N LYS A 60 12.33 -6.81 -14.36
CA LYS A 60 11.82 -5.68 -15.17
C LYS A 60 10.44 -5.19 -14.72
N THR A 61 9.86 -5.77 -13.68
CA THR A 61 8.50 -5.45 -13.24
C THR A 61 8.49 -4.83 -11.86
N ARG A 62 7.87 -3.66 -11.75
CA ARG A 62 7.58 -3.02 -10.48
C ARG A 62 6.37 -3.65 -9.82
N LYS A 63 6.49 -3.95 -8.54
CA LYS A 63 5.47 -4.61 -7.73
C LYS A 63 5.41 -4.00 -6.34
N ILE A 64 4.31 -4.21 -5.64
CA ILE A 64 4.12 -3.79 -4.24
C ILE A 64 3.50 -4.95 -3.46
N GLN A 65 3.93 -5.16 -2.22
CA GLN A 65 3.25 -6.13 -1.34
C GLN A 65 1.87 -5.62 -0.97
N LYS A 66 0.86 -6.49 -0.99
CA LYS A 66 -0.53 -6.13 -0.70
C LYS A 66 -0.70 -5.43 0.64
N ILE A 67 0.00 -5.88 1.69
CA ILE A 67 -0.06 -5.23 3.00
C ILE A 67 0.53 -3.80 2.97
N ALA A 68 1.68 -3.61 2.33
CA ALA A 68 2.31 -2.29 2.19
C ALA A 68 1.42 -1.34 1.38
N TYR A 69 0.78 -1.86 0.34
CA TYR A 69 -0.21 -1.12 -0.45
C TYR A 69 -1.41 -0.67 0.38
N ILE A 70 -1.99 -1.56 1.20
CA ILE A 70 -3.14 -1.23 2.04
C ILE A 70 -2.76 -0.18 3.09
N LEU A 71 -1.60 -0.32 3.75
CA LEU A 71 -1.12 0.65 4.72
C LEU A 71 -0.93 2.03 4.08
N TRP A 72 -0.22 2.10 2.95
CA TRP A 72 -0.06 3.34 2.20
C TRP A 72 -1.42 3.94 1.81
N LYS A 73 -2.34 3.12 1.30
CA LYS A 73 -3.69 3.56 0.90
C LYS A 73 -4.49 4.09 2.09
N MET A 74 -4.32 3.52 3.28
CA MET A 74 -4.98 3.98 4.50
C MET A 74 -4.40 5.31 4.99
N GLU A 75 -3.08 5.46 4.98
CA GLU A 75 -2.41 6.71 5.36
C GLU A 75 -2.79 7.87 4.45
N LYS A 76 -2.94 7.62 3.14
CA LYS A 76 -3.34 8.63 2.15
C LYS A 76 -4.84 8.94 2.11
N ARG A 77 -5.67 8.31 2.97
CA ARG A 77 -7.07 8.75 3.15
C ARG A 77 -7.19 10.06 3.91
N ILE A 78 -6.09 10.57 4.47
CA ILE A 78 -6.09 11.74 5.35
C ILE A 78 -6.00 13.07 4.57
N ASP A 79 -6.00 13.05 3.23
CA ASP A 79 -6.18 14.27 2.44
C ASP A 79 -7.68 14.63 2.30
N VAL A 80 -8.13 15.40 3.31
CA VAL A 80 -9.07 16.54 3.32
C VAL A 80 -10.49 16.40 2.71
N ILE A 81 -11.45 16.74 3.57
CA ILE A 81 -12.82 17.25 3.39
C ILE A 81 -13.14 17.80 1.99
#